data_AF-A0A2H9PQD0-F1
#
_entry.id   AF-A0A2H9PQD0-F1
#
_cell.length_a   1.000
_cell.length_b   1.000
_cell.length_c   1.000
_cell.angle_alpha   90.00
_cell.angle_beta   90.00
_cell.angle_gamma   90.00
#
_symmetry.space_group_name_H-M   'P 1'
#
loop_
_entity.id
_entity.type
_entity.pdbx_description
1 polymer ?
#
loop_
_entity_poly.entity_id
_entity_poly.type
_entity_poly.pdbx_seq_one_letter_code
_entity_poly.pdbx_strand_id
1 'polypeptide(L)'
;MAFNNRQGNWVSFDSKTKEIFTSKERLDKLFSEGFRFEAVISQTAVIDALAFTIVFIHGSFKKVKIKDLFRLPLGEIIKRSKKYNLMDEGLIKKLEKYNEDRKKIVHHTIRGDLELDFNKMFELGQEIIIDLNKPLAKQFEKYGHKW
;
A
#
# COMPACT_ATOMS: atom_id res chain seq x y z
N MET A 1 17.31 0.57 9.58
CA MET A 1 17.55 1.72 8.67
C MET A 1 16.63 2.87 9.03
N ALA A 2 17.12 4.06 9.35
CA ALA A 2 16.27 5.18 9.73
C ALA A 2 16.14 6.23 8.62
N PHE A 3 14.93 6.70 8.34
CA PHE A 3 14.69 7.80 7.39
C PHE A 3 14.11 9.01 8.12
N ASN A 4 14.59 10.18 7.74
CA ASN A 4 14.18 11.45 8.33
C ASN A 4 12.93 11.95 7.60
N ASN A 5 11.80 12.10 8.32
CA ASN A 5 10.63 12.72 7.73
C ASN A 5 10.85 14.25 7.62
N ARG A 6 9.99 14.96 6.87
CA ARG A 6 10.10 16.42 6.68
C ARG A 6 9.95 17.25 7.97
N GLN A 7 9.74 16.61 9.12
CA GLN A 7 9.59 17.21 10.45
C GLN A 7 10.79 16.92 11.37
N GLY A 8 11.85 16.26 10.88
CA GLY A 8 13.05 15.99 11.68
C GLY A 8 12.97 14.72 12.54
N ASN A 9 11.89 13.93 12.42
CA ASN A 9 11.72 12.71 13.20
C ASN A 9 12.35 11.51 12.48
N TRP A 10 13.20 10.79 13.22
CA TRP A 10 13.84 9.55 12.76
C TRP A 10 12.85 8.39 12.77
N VAL A 11 12.52 7.88 11.58
CA VAL A 11 11.70 6.67 11.40
C VAL A 11 12.64 5.47 11.27
N SER A 12 12.80 4.64 12.29
CA SER A 12 13.73 3.50 12.27
C SER A 12 13.09 2.16 11.86
N PHE A 13 13.67 1.49 10.86
CA PHE A 13 13.54 0.04 10.65
C PHE A 13 14.30 -0.69 11.76
N ASP A 14 13.58 -1.39 12.63
CA ASP A 14 14.13 -2.41 13.51
C ASP A 14 14.15 -3.76 12.78
N SER A 15 15.36 -4.32 12.60
CA SER A 15 15.58 -5.61 11.96
C SER A 15 15.11 -6.80 12.81
N LYS A 16 14.86 -6.60 14.11
CA LYS A 16 14.42 -7.66 15.03
C LYS A 16 12.91 -7.89 15.01
N THR A 17 12.11 -6.91 14.58
CA THR A 17 10.64 -7.00 14.56
C THR A 17 10.03 -7.18 13.17
N LYS A 18 10.80 -7.04 12.07
CA LYS A 18 10.25 -7.05 10.68
C LYS A 18 9.07 -6.09 10.48
N GLU A 19 8.95 -5.05 11.30
CA GLU A 19 7.84 -4.10 11.22
C GLU A 19 8.32 -2.76 10.64
N ILE A 20 7.59 -2.28 9.64
CA ILE A 20 7.66 -0.88 9.21
C ILE A 20 7.00 -0.07 10.34
N PHE A 21 7.81 0.37 11.31
CA PHE A 21 7.41 1.28 12.37
C PHE A 21 7.16 2.67 11.79
N THR A 22 5.97 2.86 11.20
CA THR A 22 5.19 4.11 11.12
C THR A 22 3.98 3.83 10.21
N SER A 23 2.85 3.38 10.76
CA SER A 23 1.49 3.81 10.33
C SER A 23 0.39 2.87 10.82
N LYS A 24 0.59 1.56 10.96
CA LYS A 24 -0.50 0.64 11.33
C LYS A 24 -1.12 0.99 12.69
N GLU A 25 -0.31 1.07 13.76
CA GLU A 25 -0.81 1.44 15.09
C GLU A 25 -1.52 2.81 15.10
N ARG A 26 -1.02 3.77 14.30
CA ARG A 26 -1.65 5.09 14.18
C ARG A 26 -2.97 5.02 13.41
N LEU A 27 -3.04 4.21 12.35
CA LEU A 27 -4.27 3.95 11.60
C LEU A 27 -5.30 3.26 12.49
N ASP A 28 -4.89 2.23 13.25
CA ASP A 28 -5.74 1.49 14.16
C ASP A 28 -6.26 2.40 15.29
N LYS A 29 -5.40 3.28 15.82
CA LYS A 29 -5.76 4.29 16.81
C LYS A 29 -6.75 5.32 16.26
N LEU A 30 -6.50 5.86 15.05
CA LEU A 30 -7.45 6.78 14.41
C LEU A 30 -8.81 6.12 14.20
N PHE A 31 -8.81 4.85 13.78
CA PHE A 31 -10.02 4.09 13.54
C PHE A 31 -10.81 3.85 14.84
N SER A 32 -10.13 3.49 15.94
CA SER A 32 -10.76 3.28 17.25
C SER A 32 -11.22 4.58 17.93
N GLU A 33 -10.58 5.71 17.64
CA GLU A 33 -10.98 7.06 18.05
C GLU A 33 -12.22 7.59 17.28
N GLY A 34 -12.72 6.85 16.28
CA GLY A 34 -13.90 7.22 15.50
C GLY A 34 -13.61 7.97 14.20
N PHE A 35 -12.34 8.28 13.90
CA PHE A 35 -11.90 8.90 12.64
C PHE A 35 -11.79 7.87 11.50
N ARG A 36 -12.91 7.19 11.22
CA ARG A 36 -12.97 6.03 10.30
C ARG A 36 -12.61 6.41 8.87
N PHE A 37 -13.10 7.54 8.40
CA PHE A 37 -12.83 8.02 7.04
C PHE A 37 -11.34 8.35 6.86
N GLU A 38 -10.78 9.13 7.78
CA GLU A 38 -9.38 9.55 7.77
C GLU A 38 -8.43 8.35 7.86
N ALA A 39 -8.77 7.38 8.70
CA ALA A 39 -8.03 6.13 8.81
C ALA A 39 -8.04 5.35 7.48
N VAL A 40 -9.20 5.19 6.83
CA VAL A 40 -9.30 4.47 5.55
C VAL A 40 -8.59 5.21 4.40
N ILE A 41 -8.69 6.54 4.34
CA ILE A 41 -7.98 7.35 3.34
C ILE A 41 -6.45 7.26 3.56
N SER A 42 -6.00 7.35 4.80
CA SER A 42 -4.58 7.23 5.13
C SER A 42 -4.05 5.83 4.81
N GLN A 43 -4.84 4.78 5.09
CA GLN A 43 -4.51 3.40 4.74
C GLN A 43 -4.36 3.20 3.23
N THR A 44 -5.21 3.86 2.43
CA THR A 44 -5.11 3.82 0.96
C THR A 44 -3.74 4.29 0.47
N ALA A 45 -3.20 5.37 1.04
CA ALA A 45 -1.90 5.89 0.66
C ALA A 45 -0.77 4.89 0.98
N VAL A 46 -0.87 4.16 2.10
CA VAL A 46 0.09 3.11 2.47
C VAL A 46 0.05 1.95 1.48
N ILE A 47 -1.14 1.47 1.14
CA ILE A 47 -1.33 0.38 0.17
C ILE A 47 -0.78 0.78 -1.20
N ASP A 48 -1.11 1.98 -1.68
CA ASP A 48 -0.62 2.50 -2.95
C ASP A 48 0.91 2.57 -2.97
N ALA A 49 1.54 3.06 -1.90
CA ALA A 49 2.99 3.15 -1.79
C ALA A 49 3.68 1.77 -1.80
N LEU A 50 3.17 0.81 -1.04
CA LEU A 50 3.71 -0.56 -0.99
C LEU A 50 3.59 -1.27 -2.34
N ALA A 51 2.39 -1.25 -2.93
CA ALA A 51 2.12 -1.89 -4.21
C ALA A 51 2.92 -1.23 -5.35
N PHE A 52 3.03 0.10 -5.33
CA PHE A 52 3.88 0.84 -6.25
C PHE A 52 5.34 0.41 -6.15
N THR A 53 5.87 0.32 -4.93
CA THR A 53 7.28 -0.01 -4.69
C THR A 53 7.65 -1.37 -5.29
N ILE A 54 6.76 -2.36 -5.20
CA ILE A 54 6.96 -3.69 -5.82
C ILE A 54 7.15 -3.57 -7.34
N VAL A 55 6.25 -2.83 -8.02
CA VAL A 55 6.32 -2.62 -9.47
C VAL A 55 7.53 -1.75 -9.85
N PHE A 56 7.84 -0.75 -9.03
CA PHE A 56 8.96 0.16 -9.24
C PHE A 56 10.30 -0.56 -9.17
N ILE A 57 10.52 -1.39 -8.14
CA ILE A 57 11.71 -2.21 -7.99
C ILE A 57 11.85 -3.09 -9.23
N HIS A 58 10.81 -3.84 -9.59
CA HIS A 58 10.82 -4.69 -10.77
C HIS A 58 11.13 -3.93 -12.08
N GLY A 59 10.52 -2.76 -12.28
CA GLY A 59 10.71 -1.93 -13.47
C GLY A 59 12.10 -1.32 -13.58
N SER A 60 12.67 -0.90 -12.44
CA SER A 60 14.01 -0.33 -12.36
C SER A 60 15.07 -1.34 -12.80
N PHE A 61 14.94 -2.60 -12.41
CA PHE A 61 15.84 -3.68 -12.85
C PHE A 61 15.69 -4.06 -14.33
N LYS A 62 14.52 -3.80 -14.93
CA LYS A 62 14.28 -4.04 -16.37
C LYS A 62 14.67 -2.88 -17.28
N LYS A 63 15.34 -1.83 -16.76
CA LYS A 63 15.66 -0.59 -17.50
C LYS A 63 14.42 0.07 -18.14
N VAL A 64 13.24 -0.09 -17.53
CA VAL A 64 12.06 0.69 -17.91
C VAL A 64 12.36 2.15 -17.57
N LYS A 65 12.04 3.09 -18.48
CA LYS A 65 12.31 4.50 -18.21
C LYS A 65 11.55 4.90 -16.94
N ILE A 66 12.29 5.37 -15.94
CA ILE A 66 11.76 5.76 -14.62
C ILE A 66 10.63 6.80 -14.74
N LYS A 67 10.67 7.65 -15.78
CA LYS A 67 9.60 8.60 -16.12
C LYS A 67 8.23 7.96 -16.37
N ASP A 68 8.19 6.71 -16.84
CA ASP A 68 6.97 5.93 -17.08
C ASP A 68 6.51 5.16 -15.81
N LEU A 69 7.23 5.36 -14.69
CA LEU A 69 6.95 4.81 -13.36
C LEU A 69 6.59 5.91 -12.35
N PHE A 70 6.73 7.20 -12.66
CA PHE A 70 6.30 8.24 -11.72
C PHE A 70 4.77 8.31 -11.67
N ARG A 71 4.22 8.03 -10.48
CA ARG A 71 2.77 8.01 -10.17
C ARG A 71 1.95 7.07 -11.06
N LEU A 72 1.98 5.78 -10.73
CA LEU A 72 1.03 4.82 -11.28
C LEU A 72 -0.23 4.74 -10.41
N PRO A 73 -1.44 4.89 -10.97
CA PRO A 73 -2.66 4.63 -10.22
C PRO A 73 -2.74 3.14 -9.86
N LEU A 74 -3.39 2.82 -8.73
CA LEU A 74 -3.52 1.43 -8.24
C LEU A 74 -4.01 0.44 -9.30
N GLY A 75 -4.96 0.82 -10.15
CA GLY A 75 -5.43 -0.04 -11.25
C GLY A 75 -4.33 -0.40 -12.27
N GLU A 76 -3.41 0.51 -12.55
CA GLU A 76 -2.27 0.27 -13.44
C GLU A 76 -1.19 -0.57 -12.74
N ILE A 77 -0.99 -0.35 -11.43
CA ILE A 77 -0.13 -1.20 -10.60
C ILE A 77 -0.63 -2.65 -10.64
N ILE A 78 -1.93 -2.89 -10.44
CA ILE A 78 -2.55 -4.24 -10.52
C ILE A 78 -2.32 -4.87 -11.89
N LYS A 79 -2.57 -4.13 -12.98
CA LYS A 79 -2.33 -4.60 -14.36
C LYS A 79 -0.88 -5.06 -14.56
N ARG A 80 0.09 -4.27 -14.12
CA ARG A 80 1.51 -4.59 -14.24
C ARG A 80 1.90 -5.77 -13.36
N SER A 81 1.37 -5.85 -12.13
CA SER A 81 1.59 -6.99 -11.24
C SER A 81 1.07 -8.29 -11.83
N LYS A 82 -0.11 -8.29 -12.48
CA LYS A 82 -0.63 -9.45 -13.24
C LYS A 82 0.30 -9.80 -14.41
N LYS A 83 0.64 -8.83 -15.25
CA LYS A 83 1.49 -9.02 -16.45
C LYS A 83 2.86 -9.63 -16.13
N TYR A 84 3.46 -9.23 -15.01
CA TYR A 84 4.79 -9.66 -14.61
C TYR A 84 4.81 -10.71 -13.50
N ASN A 85 3.65 -11.22 -13.09
CA ASN A 85 3.48 -12.19 -12.01
C ASN A 85 4.21 -11.79 -10.72
N LEU A 86 4.00 -10.54 -10.27
CA LEU A 86 4.69 -9.96 -9.10
C LEU A 86 4.01 -10.26 -7.77
N MET A 87 2.75 -10.64 -7.80
CA MET A 87 1.87 -10.90 -6.66
C MET A 87 1.03 -12.12 -6.97
N ASP A 88 0.65 -12.89 -5.95
CA ASP A 88 -0.26 -14.02 -6.12
C ASP A 88 -1.69 -13.56 -6.47
N GLU A 89 -2.47 -14.47 -7.05
CA GLU A 89 -3.83 -14.17 -7.50
C GLU A 89 -4.77 -13.74 -6.36
N GLY A 90 -4.56 -14.26 -5.14
CA GLY A 90 -5.35 -13.92 -3.96
C GLY A 90 -5.17 -12.45 -3.58
N LEU A 91 -3.92 -12.00 -3.44
CA LEU A 91 -3.57 -10.61 -3.18
C LEU A 91 -4.07 -9.68 -4.28
N ILE A 92 -3.95 -10.09 -5.54
CA ILE A 92 -4.46 -9.33 -6.68
C ILE A 92 -5.99 -9.12 -6.58
N LYS A 93 -6.76 -10.16 -6.25
CA LYS A 93 -8.22 -10.04 -6.06
C LYS A 93 -8.57 -9.09 -4.91
N LYS A 94 -7.82 -9.15 -3.79
CA LYS A 94 -8.00 -8.21 -2.67
C LYS A 94 -7.76 -6.75 -3.11
N LEU A 95 -6.70 -6.49 -3.86
CA LEU A 95 -6.38 -5.16 -4.38
C LEU A 95 -7.43 -4.65 -5.38
N GLU A 96 -7.98 -5.51 -6.23
CA GLU A 96 -9.07 -5.15 -7.14
C GLU A 96 -10.33 -4.73 -6.40
N LYS A 97 -10.76 -5.55 -5.43
CA LYS A 97 -11.89 -5.20 -4.55
C LYS A 97 -11.66 -3.90 -3.81
N TYR A 98 -10.47 -3.73 -3.20
CA TYR A 98 -10.12 -2.51 -2.48
C TYR A 98 -10.15 -1.26 -3.38
N ASN A 99 -9.66 -1.38 -4.62
CA ASN A 99 -9.70 -0.29 -5.60
C ASN A 99 -11.14 0.05 -6.04
N GLU A 100 -12.05 -0.92 -6.11
CA GLU A 100 -13.47 -0.68 -6.34
C GLU A 100 -14.12 0.05 -5.17
N ASP A 101 -13.88 -0.39 -3.94
CA ASP A 101 -14.41 0.26 -2.74
C ASP A 101 -13.87 1.69 -2.58
N ARG A 102 -12.60 1.93 -2.93
CA ARG A 102 -12.03 3.28 -3.01
C ARG A 102 -12.77 4.17 -4.00
N LYS A 103 -13.09 3.67 -5.20
CA LYS A 103 -13.84 4.45 -6.20
C LYS A 103 -15.22 4.84 -5.66
N LYS A 104 -15.88 3.93 -4.92
CA LYS A 104 -17.13 4.24 -4.22
C LYS A 104 -16.90 5.37 -3.21
N ILE A 105 -15.88 5.31 -2.35
CA ILE A 105 -15.57 6.42 -1.42
C ILE A 105 -15.45 7.75 -2.14
N VAL A 106 -14.65 7.83 -3.20
CA VAL A 106 -14.46 9.08 -3.95
C VAL A 106 -15.79 9.59 -4.51
N HIS A 107 -16.59 8.69 -5.10
CA HIS A 107 -17.88 9.03 -5.69
C HIS A 107 -18.93 9.45 -4.65
N HIS A 108 -18.94 8.81 -3.48
CA HIS A 108 -19.85 9.09 -2.38
C HIS A 108 -19.47 10.35 -1.60
N THR A 109 -18.18 10.64 -1.45
CA THR A 109 -17.69 11.89 -0.86
C THR A 109 -18.16 13.10 -1.68
N ILE A 110 -18.28 12.94 -3.01
CA ILE A 110 -18.81 13.97 -3.91
C ILE A 110 -20.34 14.11 -3.79
N ARG A 111 -21.06 13.01 -3.48
CA ARG A 111 -22.52 12.96 -3.45
C ARG A 111 -23.17 13.18 -2.09
N GLY A 112 -22.42 13.08 -0.98
CA GLY A 112 -22.94 13.27 0.37
C GLY A 112 -23.68 12.07 0.96
N ASP A 113 -23.84 10.98 0.22
CA ASP A 113 -24.50 9.74 0.67
C ASP A 113 -23.46 8.75 1.23
N LEU A 114 -23.44 8.55 2.54
CA LEU A 114 -22.48 7.67 3.23
C LEU A 114 -23.16 6.40 3.76
N GLU A 115 -23.39 5.43 2.88
CA GLU A 115 -23.58 4.02 3.26
C GLU A 115 -22.35 3.18 2.85
N LEU A 116 -21.17 3.62 3.27
CA LEU A 116 -19.93 2.85 3.09
C LEU A 116 -19.56 2.15 4.39
N ASP A 117 -19.38 0.83 4.31
CA ASP A 117 -18.91 0.01 5.42
C ASP A 117 -17.39 0.18 5.60
N PHE A 118 -16.99 1.28 6.25
CA PHE A 118 -15.59 1.58 6.54
C PHE A 118 -14.92 0.50 7.40
N ASN A 119 -15.66 -0.27 8.19
CA ASN A 119 -15.10 -1.36 9.00
C ASN A 119 -14.55 -2.46 8.08
N LYS A 120 -15.39 -2.97 7.16
CA LYS A 120 -14.96 -4.01 6.21
C LYS A 120 -13.81 -3.53 5.32
N MET A 121 -13.86 -2.28 4.87
CA MET A 121 -12.78 -1.75 4.04
C MET A 121 -11.47 -1.61 4.84
N PHE A 122 -11.54 -1.15 6.08
CA PHE A 122 -10.36 -1.02 6.94
C PHE A 122 -9.72 -2.38 7.24
N GLU A 123 -10.53 -3.38 7.60
CA GLU A 123 -10.07 -4.77 7.83
C GLU A 123 -9.40 -5.35 6.58
N LEU A 124 -10.04 -5.23 5.42
CA LEU A 124 -9.47 -5.67 4.15
C LEU A 124 -8.13 -4.98 3.84
N GLY A 125 -8.05 -3.67 4.09
CA GLY A 125 -6.81 -2.93 3.86
C GLY A 125 -5.68 -3.35 4.80
N GLN A 126 -5.97 -3.70 6.06
CA GLN A 126 -4.98 -4.25 6.99
C GLN A 126 -4.41 -5.58 6.49
N GLU A 127 -5.29 -6.47 6.01
CA GLU A 127 -4.85 -7.72 5.41
C GLU A 127 -3.96 -7.50 4.18
N ILE A 128 -4.35 -6.57 3.31
CA ILE A 128 -3.57 -6.22 2.10
C ILE A 128 -2.18 -5.71 2.48
N ILE A 129 -2.06 -4.84 3.48
CA ILE A 129 -0.76 -4.33 3.94
C ILE A 129 0.13 -5.49 4.40
N ILE A 130 -0.41 -6.42 5.18
CA ILE A 130 0.33 -7.60 5.66
C ILE A 130 0.75 -8.49 4.47
N ASP A 131 -0.16 -8.74 3.53
CA ASP A 131 0.10 -9.61 2.39
C ASP A 131 1.11 -8.99 1.40
N LEU A 132 1.13 -7.66 1.24
CA LEU A 132 2.08 -6.94 0.39
C LEU A 132 3.53 -7.02 0.90
N ASN A 133 3.75 -7.26 2.18
CA ASN A 133 5.10 -7.41 2.72
C ASN A 133 5.84 -8.61 2.11
N LYS A 134 5.13 -9.70 1.78
CA LYS A 134 5.71 -10.92 1.19
C LYS A 134 6.32 -10.67 -0.20
N PRO A 135 5.58 -10.18 -1.22
CA PRO A 135 6.15 -9.88 -2.52
C PRO A 135 7.17 -8.76 -2.46
N LEU A 136 7.02 -7.77 -1.58
CA LEU A 136 8.01 -6.71 -1.40
C LEU A 136 9.36 -7.27 -0.92
N ALA A 137 9.37 -8.12 0.12
CA ALA A 137 10.57 -8.79 0.60
C ALA A 137 11.21 -9.63 -0.52
N LYS A 138 10.42 -10.39 -1.28
CA LYS A 138 10.91 -11.17 -2.44
C LYS A 138 11.57 -10.29 -3.51
N GLN A 139 11.06 -9.09 -3.78
CA GLN A 139 11.70 -8.19 -4.74
C GLN A 139 13.06 -7.71 -4.21
N PHE A 140 13.17 -7.37 -2.93
CA PHE A 140 14.46 -6.97 -2.33
C PHE A 140 15.48 -8.11 -2.32
N GLU A 141 15.08 -9.33 -2.00
CA GLU A 141 15.95 -10.53 -2.04
C GLU A 141 16.42 -10.84 -3.46
N LYS A 142 15.47 -10.89 -4.42
CA LYS A 142 15.74 -11.25 -5.81
C LYS A 142 16.75 -10.33 -6.48
N TYR A 143 16.75 -9.06 -6.10
CA TYR A 143 17.63 -8.07 -6.71
C TYR A 143 18.84 -7.70 -5.84
N GLY A 144 19.17 -8.57 -4.88
CA GLY A 144 20.53 -8.68 -4.37
C GLY A 144 21.01 -7.50 -3.55
N HIS A 145 20.14 -6.88 -2.74
CA HIS A 145 20.65 -6.06 -1.64
C HIS A 145 21.27 -6.96 -0.57
N LYS A 146 22.56 -7.31 -0.74
CA LYS A 146 23.46 -7.41 0.41
C LYS A 146 23.56 -6.00 0.98
N TRP A 147 22.93 -5.80 2.13
CA TRP A 147 23.13 -4.62 2.97
C TRP A 147 24.47 -4.72 3.67
#